data_AF-A0AAV1IB47-F1
#
_entry.id   AF-A0AAV1IB47-F1
#
_cell.length_a   1.000
_cell.length_b   1.000
_cell.length_c   1.000
_cell.angle_alpha   90.00
_cell.angle_beta   90.00
_cell.angle_gamma   90.00
#
_symmetry.space_group_name_H-M   'P 1'
#
loop_
_entity.id
_entity.type
_entity.pdbx_description
1 polymer ?
#
loop_
_entity_poly.entity_id
_entity_poly.type
_entity_poly.pdbx_seq_one_letter_code
_entity_poly.pdbx_strand_id
1 'polypeptide(L)'
;MWIEEAAATLGVSLADHAAGGATTGSVPGQNPPLPKGFAGLTVETLVLAPTLFQQLHMHFLAMNNTLNSTTMYIIFLGGNDYISIATQNTSVTADRVVNLIEDSMQQLFRKGARKFLLVEATYLPDLPNFKERQKYGYITADAVSRMGAETVKSNRLLHQLAERFPKAHPNSSVSTFDFQAAWDQAANNTSLGLTNKDQPCYDLTLTPPPSVLPEGSSHGKTCRDPDSHVYWDEVHPTRVVHKAIGATFVQEKGNLFSTSDTAVPQ
;
A
#
# COMPACT_ATOMS: atom_id res chain seq x y z
N MET A 1 -10.16 -3.80 5.57
CA MET A 1 -9.33 -3.22 4.49
C MET A 1 -9.93 -3.57 3.13
N TRP A 2 -9.63 -2.80 2.09
CA TRP A 2 -10.22 -3.01 0.74
C TRP A 2 -10.05 -4.44 0.22
N ILE A 3 -8.89 -5.06 0.51
CA ILE A 3 -8.58 -6.41 0.02
C ILE A 3 -9.40 -7.50 0.74
N GLU A 4 -9.74 -7.28 2.01
CA GLU A 4 -10.62 -8.18 2.78
C GLU A 4 -12.05 -8.12 2.24
N GLU A 5 -12.54 -6.91 1.95
CA GLU A 5 -13.86 -6.69 1.33
C GLU A 5 -13.95 -7.33 -0.07
N ALA A 6 -12.88 -7.18 -0.87
CA ALA A 6 -12.79 -7.80 -2.19
C ALA A 6 -12.77 -9.33 -2.10
N ALA A 7 -11.95 -9.91 -1.22
CA ALA A 7 -11.86 -11.36 -1.05
C ALA A 7 -13.19 -11.97 -0.58
N ALA A 8 -13.85 -11.33 0.39
CA ALA A 8 -15.17 -11.73 0.87
C ALA A 8 -16.22 -11.70 -0.25
N THR A 9 -16.23 -10.64 -1.07
CA THR A 9 -17.16 -10.49 -2.19
C THR A 9 -16.92 -11.53 -3.28
N LEU A 10 -15.66 -11.87 -3.56
CA LEU A 10 -15.27 -12.88 -4.55
C LEU A 10 -15.44 -14.32 -4.04
N GLY A 11 -15.69 -14.52 -2.74
CA GLY A 11 -15.78 -15.84 -2.14
C GLY A 11 -14.45 -16.60 -2.15
N VAL A 12 -13.32 -15.89 -2.13
CA VAL A 12 -11.97 -16.50 -2.13
C VAL A 12 -11.31 -16.41 -0.76
N SER A 13 -10.42 -17.34 -0.46
CA SER A 13 -9.59 -17.27 0.75
C SER A 13 -8.50 -16.20 0.59
N LEU A 14 -8.28 -15.41 1.64
CA LEU A 14 -7.22 -14.41 1.72
C LEU A 14 -6.17 -14.85 2.75
N ALA A 15 -4.91 -14.91 2.33
CA ALA A 15 -3.76 -15.01 3.22
C ALA A 15 -3.04 -13.66 3.19
N ASP A 16 -3.30 -12.81 4.19
CA ASP A 16 -2.72 -11.47 4.26
C ASP A 16 -1.38 -11.50 5.02
N HIS A 17 -0.31 -11.15 4.31
CA HIS A 17 1.04 -11.03 4.83
C HIS A 17 1.50 -9.57 4.95
N ALA A 18 0.64 -8.61 4.59
CA ALA A 18 0.96 -7.20 4.63
C ALA A 18 1.20 -6.72 6.06
N ALA A 19 2.14 -5.80 6.21
CA ALA A 19 2.43 -5.14 7.47
C ALA A 19 2.47 -3.62 7.28
N GLY A 20 1.79 -2.88 8.14
CA GLY A 20 1.85 -1.41 8.16
C GLY A 20 3.31 -0.94 8.32
N GLY A 21 3.72 0.04 7.51
CA GLY A 21 5.10 0.54 7.51
C GLY A 21 6.11 -0.29 6.70
N ALA A 22 5.72 -1.42 6.11
CA ALA A 22 6.62 -2.23 5.30
C ALA A 22 7.17 -1.47 4.08
N THR A 23 8.47 -1.62 3.83
CA THR A 23 9.15 -1.15 2.61
C THR A 23 9.54 -2.34 1.73
N THR A 24 10.04 -2.08 0.52
CA THR A 24 10.59 -3.14 -0.34
C THR A 24 11.94 -3.70 0.10
N GLY A 25 12.60 -3.09 1.10
CA GLY A 25 14.01 -3.28 1.44
C GLY A 25 14.58 -4.71 1.38
N SER A 26 15.85 -4.81 0.95
CA SER A 26 16.55 -6.05 0.62
C SER A 26 17.35 -6.69 1.77
N VAL A 27 17.42 -6.04 2.94
CA VAL A 27 18.22 -6.50 4.09
C VAL A 27 17.36 -6.46 5.36
N PRO A 28 17.33 -7.53 6.18
CA PRO A 28 16.68 -7.50 7.49
C PRO A 28 17.20 -6.34 8.35
N GLY A 29 16.30 -5.53 8.90
CA GLY A 29 16.66 -4.47 9.86
C GLY A 29 17.18 -3.15 9.27
N GLN A 30 17.21 -2.98 7.94
CA GLN A 30 17.52 -1.69 7.30
C GLN A 30 16.28 -0.87 6.96
N ASN A 31 15.15 -1.12 7.63
CA ASN A 31 14.05 -0.19 7.50
C ASN A 31 14.46 1.14 8.12
N PRO A 32 14.43 2.25 7.35
CA PRO A 32 14.53 3.56 7.97
C PRO A 32 13.41 3.64 9.01
N PRO A 33 13.71 3.92 10.29
CA PRO A 33 12.68 3.96 11.31
C PRO A 33 11.61 4.96 10.90
N LEU A 34 10.33 4.59 11.06
CA LEU A 34 9.26 5.54 10.80
C LEU A 34 9.44 6.75 11.74
N PRO A 35 9.31 7.99 11.24
CA PRO A 35 9.42 9.17 12.10
C PRO A 35 8.42 9.08 13.26
N LYS A 36 8.80 9.59 14.44
CA LYS A 36 7.88 9.70 15.59
C LYS A 36 6.59 10.42 15.17
N GLY A 37 5.43 9.86 15.55
CA GLY A 37 4.12 10.41 15.19
C GLY A 37 3.67 10.16 13.75
N PHE A 38 4.39 9.34 12.97
CA PHE A 38 3.90 8.89 11.66
C PHE A 38 2.83 7.81 11.85
N ALA A 39 1.62 8.03 11.34
CA ALA A 39 0.48 7.09 11.42
C ALA A 39 0.15 6.60 12.85
N GLY A 40 0.29 7.45 13.86
CA GLY A 40 -0.18 7.17 15.22
C GLY A 40 0.72 6.25 16.05
N LEU A 41 1.97 6.01 15.62
CA LEU A 41 2.95 5.26 16.40
C LEU A 41 3.41 6.07 17.62
N THR A 42 3.09 5.56 18.82
CA THR A 42 3.25 6.23 20.13
C THR A 42 4.40 5.71 21.00
N VAL A 43 5.21 4.76 20.52
CA VAL A 43 6.19 4.05 21.37
C VAL A 43 7.62 4.18 20.85
N GLU A 44 8.59 4.31 21.77
CA GLU A 44 10.04 4.27 21.50
C GLU A 44 10.54 2.94 20.91
N THR A 45 9.73 1.88 20.96
CA THR A 45 10.06 0.65 20.25
C THR A 45 9.95 0.89 18.76
N LEU A 46 11.13 0.99 18.15
CA LEU A 46 11.44 0.78 16.74
C LEU A 46 10.85 -0.57 16.29
N VAL A 47 9.53 -0.66 16.11
CA VAL A 47 8.92 -1.81 15.45
C VAL A 47 9.24 -1.64 13.98
N LEU A 48 10.40 -2.15 13.59
CA LEU A 48 10.78 -2.25 12.19
C LEU A 48 9.77 -3.20 11.55
N ALA A 49 8.82 -2.64 10.79
CA ALA A 49 7.92 -3.43 9.98
C ALA A 49 8.73 -4.44 9.15
N PRO A 50 8.26 -5.66 8.89
CA PRO A 50 9.01 -6.58 8.03
C PRO A 50 9.03 -6.02 6.59
N THR A 51 10.21 -5.93 5.97
CA THR A 51 10.32 -5.57 4.55
C THR A 51 9.69 -6.65 3.65
N LEU A 52 9.48 -6.36 2.37
CA LEU A 52 9.11 -7.37 1.37
C LEU A 52 10.04 -8.56 1.42
N PHE A 53 11.36 -8.33 1.52
CA PHE A 53 12.33 -9.40 1.66
C PHE A 53 12.05 -10.27 2.89
N GLN A 54 11.77 -9.66 4.05
CA GLN A 54 11.49 -10.42 5.28
C GLN A 54 10.16 -11.17 5.20
N GLN A 55 9.09 -10.53 4.73
CA GLN A 55 7.78 -11.16 4.54
C GLN A 55 7.89 -12.35 3.58
N LEU A 56 8.61 -12.19 2.47
CA LEU A 56 8.76 -13.22 1.46
C LEU A 56 9.74 -14.32 1.88
N HIS A 57 10.99 -13.99 2.15
CA HIS A 57 12.05 -14.99 2.33
C HIS A 57 12.08 -15.60 3.72
N MET A 58 11.96 -14.76 4.75
CA MET A 58 12.13 -15.21 6.13
C MET A 58 10.88 -15.88 6.67
N HIS A 59 9.73 -15.63 6.04
CA HIS A 59 8.44 -16.14 6.49
C HIS A 59 7.74 -16.98 5.41
N PHE A 60 7.26 -16.36 4.33
CA PHE A 60 6.38 -17.03 3.38
C PHE A 60 7.05 -18.23 2.67
N LEU A 61 8.20 -18.01 2.02
CA LEU A 61 8.92 -19.06 1.28
C LEU A 61 9.64 -20.06 2.19
N ALA A 62 9.93 -19.69 3.43
CA ALA A 62 10.46 -20.61 4.43
C ALA A 62 9.44 -21.70 4.80
N MET A 63 8.15 -21.37 4.76
CA MET A 63 7.05 -22.29 5.06
C MET A 63 6.43 -22.91 3.80
N ASN A 64 6.62 -22.31 2.62
CA ASN A 64 5.97 -22.73 1.38
C ASN A 64 7.01 -23.05 0.29
N ASN A 65 7.33 -24.35 0.15
CA ASN A 65 8.31 -24.81 -0.84
C ASN A 65 7.74 -25.05 -2.25
N THR A 66 6.42 -25.13 -2.39
CA THR A 66 5.72 -25.22 -3.67
C THR A 66 4.45 -24.39 -3.59
N LEU A 67 4.26 -23.54 -4.59
CA LEU A 67 3.19 -22.56 -4.66
C LEU A 67 2.14 -22.97 -5.69
N ASN A 68 0.87 -22.73 -5.36
CA ASN A 68 -0.23 -23.01 -6.26
C ASN A 68 -0.24 -21.98 -7.42
N SER A 69 -0.31 -22.48 -8.65
CA SER A 69 -0.37 -21.69 -9.88
C SER A 69 -1.70 -20.96 -10.06
N THR A 70 -2.78 -21.41 -9.42
CA THR A 70 -4.10 -20.77 -9.49
C THR A 70 -4.25 -19.61 -8.51
N THR A 71 -3.38 -19.51 -7.51
CA THR A 71 -3.38 -18.41 -6.53
C THR A 71 -2.94 -17.11 -7.18
N MET A 72 -3.68 -16.03 -6.91
CA MET A 72 -3.28 -14.66 -7.26
C MET A 72 -2.36 -14.08 -6.19
N TYR A 73 -1.14 -13.70 -6.56
CA TYR A 73 -0.17 -13.05 -5.67
C TYR A 73 -0.25 -11.55 -5.87
N ILE A 74 -0.84 -10.85 -4.89
CA ILE A 74 -1.05 -9.40 -4.93
C ILE A 74 0.11 -8.70 -4.20
N ILE A 75 0.77 -7.76 -4.85
CA ILE A 75 1.87 -6.97 -4.28
C ILE A 75 1.46 -5.51 -4.25
N PHE A 76 1.28 -4.96 -3.05
CA PHE A 76 1.02 -3.54 -2.82
C PHE A 76 2.06 -2.95 -1.85
N LEU A 77 3.17 -2.45 -2.39
CA LEU A 77 4.34 -1.99 -1.66
C LEU A 77 5.03 -0.84 -2.40
N GLY A 78 5.94 -0.14 -1.72
CA GLY A 78 6.68 1.01 -2.25
C GLY A 78 6.29 2.34 -1.64
N GLY A 79 5.07 2.46 -1.11
CA GLY A 79 4.60 3.69 -0.46
C GLY A 79 5.55 4.20 0.62
N ASN A 80 5.88 3.35 1.61
CA ASN A 80 6.79 3.73 2.69
C ASN A 80 8.23 4.03 2.21
N ASP A 81 8.68 3.39 1.13
CA ASP A 81 9.96 3.68 0.49
C ASP A 81 9.98 5.15 0.02
N TYR A 82 8.95 5.60 -0.69
CA TYR A 82 8.89 6.98 -1.21
C TYR A 82 8.59 8.01 -0.13
N ILE A 83 7.76 7.67 0.86
CA ILE A 83 7.52 8.53 2.03
C ILE A 83 8.83 8.90 2.73
N SER A 84 9.79 7.96 2.79
CA SER A 84 11.10 8.20 3.39
C SER A 84 11.91 9.31 2.69
N ILE A 85 11.64 9.59 1.41
CA ILE A 85 12.26 10.70 0.66
C ILE A 85 11.87 12.03 1.32
N ALA A 86 10.58 12.24 1.58
CA ALA A 86 10.07 13.47 2.16
C ALA A 86 10.42 13.60 3.65
N THR A 87 10.31 12.51 4.40
CA THR A 87 10.39 12.57 5.87
C THR A 87 11.79 12.34 6.43
N GLN A 88 12.69 11.73 5.65
CA GLN A 88 14.03 11.33 6.09
C GLN A 88 15.13 11.71 5.09
N ASN A 89 14.77 12.36 3.99
CA ASN A 89 15.70 12.80 2.94
C ASN A 89 16.51 11.64 2.33
N THR A 90 15.88 10.48 2.12
CA THR A 90 16.54 9.34 1.49
C THR A 90 16.72 9.55 -0.03
N SER A 91 17.58 8.73 -0.62
CA SER A 91 17.84 8.66 -2.06
C SER A 91 17.23 7.41 -2.72
N VAL A 92 16.13 6.88 -2.15
CA VAL A 92 15.39 5.77 -2.76
C VAL A 92 14.85 6.18 -4.13
N THR A 93 14.86 5.24 -5.07
CA THR A 93 14.34 5.46 -6.43
C THR A 93 13.31 4.40 -6.79
N ALA A 94 12.40 4.74 -7.69
CA ALA A 94 11.40 3.84 -8.24
C ALA A 94 12.04 2.65 -8.96
N ASP A 95 13.16 2.83 -9.65
CA ASP A 95 13.88 1.72 -10.29
C ASP A 95 14.29 0.68 -9.25
N ARG A 96 14.87 1.11 -8.12
CA ARG A 96 15.28 0.19 -7.05
C ARG A 96 14.08 -0.55 -6.47
N VAL A 97 13.00 0.15 -6.16
CA VAL A 97 11.79 -0.42 -5.56
C VAL A 97 11.16 -1.44 -6.50
N VAL A 98 10.97 -1.10 -7.78
CA VAL A 98 10.35 -1.99 -8.77
C VAL A 98 11.25 -3.18 -9.11
N ASN A 99 12.58 -3.01 -9.13
CA ASN A 99 13.50 -4.15 -9.30
C ASN A 99 13.39 -5.14 -8.14
N LEU A 100 13.25 -4.68 -6.89
CA LEU A 100 13.07 -5.57 -5.73
C LEU A 100 11.71 -6.29 -5.76
N ILE A 101 10.66 -5.64 -6.26
CA ILE A 101 9.37 -6.26 -6.52
C ILE A 101 9.51 -7.34 -7.61
N GLU A 102 10.19 -7.04 -8.72
CA GLU A 102 10.44 -8.00 -9.78
C GLU A 102 11.24 -9.21 -9.29
N ASP A 103 12.32 -9.01 -8.53
CA ASP A 103 13.12 -10.08 -7.94
C ASP A 103 12.27 -10.98 -7.04
N SER A 104 11.34 -10.38 -6.27
CA SER A 104 10.39 -11.11 -5.44
C SER A 104 9.40 -11.93 -6.27
N MET A 105 8.88 -11.36 -7.36
CA MET A 105 8.02 -12.07 -8.32
C MET A 105 8.75 -13.25 -8.96
N GLN A 106 10.03 -13.09 -9.36
CA GLN A 106 10.82 -14.18 -9.94
C GLN A 106 10.99 -15.34 -8.95
N GLN A 107 11.13 -15.05 -7.66
CA GLN A 107 11.25 -16.07 -6.63
C GLN A 107 9.97 -16.84 -6.39
N LEU A 108 8.84 -16.13 -6.29
CA LEU A 108 7.52 -16.73 -6.26
C LEU A 108 7.30 -17.59 -7.50
N PHE A 109 7.66 -17.10 -8.69
CA PHE A 109 7.54 -17.82 -9.95
C PHE A 109 8.35 -19.12 -9.95
N ARG A 110 9.61 -19.09 -9.49
CA ARG A 110 10.47 -20.28 -9.34
C ARG A 110 9.86 -21.33 -8.39
N LYS A 111 9.02 -20.90 -7.45
CA LYS A 111 8.33 -21.78 -6.50
C LYS A 111 6.95 -22.24 -6.97
N GLY A 112 6.43 -21.74 -8.10
CA GLY A 112 5.18 -22.22 -8.71
C GLY A 112 4.11 -21.15 -8.92
N ALA A 113 4.30 -19.93 -8.41
CA ALA A 113 3.35 -18.84 -8.66
C ALA A 113 3.26 -18.52 -10.16
N ARG A 114 2.04 -18.28 -10.65
CA ARG A 114 1.80 -17.94 -12.06
C ARG A 114 0.97 -16.68 -12.26
N LYS A 115 0.08 -16.32 -11.33
CA LYS A 115 -0.78 -15.14 -11.43
C LYS A 115 -0.31 -14.06 -10.46
N PHE A 116 0.00 -12.88 -10.96
CA PHE A 116 0.41 -11.73 -10.15
C PHE A 116 -0.48 -10.52 -10.40
N LEU A 117 -0.68 -9.71 -9.36
CA LEU A 117 -1.31 -8.41 -9.48
C LEU A 117 -0.46 -7.37 -8.73
N LEU A 118 -0.09 -6.29 -9.43
CA LEU A 118 0.68 -5.18 -8.89
C LEU A 118 -0.28 -4.01 -8.61
N VAL A 119 -0.26 -3.49 -7.40
CA VAL A 119 -1.07 -2.32 -7.05
C VAL A 119 -0.24 -1.06 -7.20
N GLU A 120 -0.69 -0.18 -8.09
CA GLU A 120 -0.11 1.14 -8.30
C GLU A 120 -0.56 2.06 -7.17
N ALA A 121 0.33 2.91 -6.65
CA ALA A 121 0.08 3.69 -5.44
C ALA A 121 -0.64 5.02 -5.72
N THR A 122 -1.29 5.58 -4.69
CA THR A 122 -1.79 6.96 -4.72
C THR A 122 -0.66 7.96 -4.90
N TYR A 123 -0.94 9.13 -5.48
CA TYR A 123 0.02 10.22 -5.51
C TYR A 123 0.24 10.78 -4.09
N LEU A 124 1.34 10.34 -3.46
CA LEU A 124 1.62 10.62 -2.05
C LEU A 124 1.57 12.11 -1.67
N PRO A 125 2.06 13.06 -2.47
CA PRO A 125 1.99 14.49 -2.10
C PRO A 125 0.57 15.03 -1.88
N ASP A 126 -0.47 14.37 -2.41
CA ASP A 126 -1.85 14.80 -2.21
C ASP A 126 -2.44 14.40 -0.85
N LEU A 127 -1.79 13.49 -0.12
CA LEU A 127 -2.29 13.05 1.19
C LEU A 127 -2.17 14.18 2.23
N PRO A 128 -3.16 14.30 3.16
CA PRO A 128 -3.21 15.37 4.15
C PRO A 128 -1.90 15.56 4.94
N ASN A 129 -1.25 14.45 5.32
CA ASN A 129 0.00 14.47 6.07
C ASN A 129 1.10 15.32 5.41
N PHE A 130 1.28 15.19 4.10
CA PHE A 130 2.39 15.87 3.40
C PHE A 130 2.05 17.34 3.13
N LYS A 131 0.80 17.64 2.81
CA LYS A 131 0.30 19.02 2.70
C LYS A 131 0.51 19.77 4.02
N GLU A 132 0.16 19.14 5.14
CA GLU A 132 0.27 19.75 6.46
C GLU A 132 1.72 19.89 6.92
N ARG A 133 2.53 18.83 6.80
CA ARG A 133 3.96 18.89 7.17
C ARG A 133 4.72 19.93 6.36
N GLN A 134 4.40 20.08 5.07
CA GLN A 134 5.00 21.12 4.23
C GLN A 134 4.55 22.51 4.67
N LYS A 135 3.26 22.71 4.97
CA LYS A 135 2.71 23.99 5.47
C LYS A 135 3.43 24.48 6.74
N TYR A 136 3.75 23.56 7.67
CA TYR A 136 4.45 23.90 8.92
C TYR A 136 5.98 23.80 8.84
N GLY A 137 6.55 23.52 7.66
CA GLY A 137 8.00 23.49 7.46
C GLY A 137 8.71 22.27 8.03
N TYR A 138 7.99 21.19 8.36
CA TYR A 138 8.59 19.92 8.82
C TYR A 138 9.24 19.13 7.68
N ILE A 139 8.83 19.37 6.43
CA ILE A 139 9.42 18.80 5.21
C ILE A 139 9.57 19.90 4.15
N THR A 140 10.53 19.75 3.24
CA THR A 140 10.79 20.76 2.20
C THR A 140 9.97 20.50 0.94
N ALA A 141 9.68 21.57 0.19
CA ALA A 141 9.02 21.46 -1.12
C ALA A 141 9.81 20.59 -2.12
N ASP A 142 11.15 20.65 -2.06
CA ASP A 142 12.02 19.76 -2.86
C ASP A 142 11.80 18.29 -2.52
N ALA A 143 11.78 17.94 -1.23
CA ALA A 143 11.62 16.55 -0.82
C ALA A 143 10.22 16.00 -1.18
N VAL A 144 9.17 16.83 -1.09
CA VAL A 144 7.82 16.49 -1.56
C VAL A 144 7.80 16.30 -3.08
N SER A 145 8.46 17.18 -3.84
CA SER A 145 8.55 17.08 -5.30
C SER A 145 9.28 15.78 -5.73
N ARG A 146 10.40 15.45 -5.09
CA ARG A 146 11.13 14.20 -5.35
C ARG A 146 10.30 12.96 -5.01
N MET A 147 9.61 12.95 -3.87
CA MET A 147 8.69 11.87 -3.50
C MET A 147 7.58 11.70 -4.55
N GLY A 148 6.97 12.79 -5.02
CA GLY A 148 5.97 12.76 -6.07
C GLY A 148 6.50 12.21 -7.39
N ALA A 149 7.68 12.66 -7.82
CA ALA A 149 8.33 12.18 -9.03
C ALA A 149 8.60 10.67 -9.00
N GLU A 150 9.11 10.15 -7.87
CA GLU A 150 9.36 8.71 -7.72
C GLU A 150 8.06 7.91 -7.61
N THR A 151 7.00 8.46 -7.02
CA THR A 151 5.67 7.81 -6.99
C THR A 151 5.11 7.63 -8.40
N VAL A 152 5.10 8.71 -9.21
CA VAL A 152 4.62 8.68 -10.60
C VAL A 152 5.49 7.74 -11.46
N LYS A 153 6.81 7.77 -11.25
CA LYS A 153 7.73 6.87 -11.94
C LYS A 153 7.47 5.41 -11.56
N SER A 154 7.19 5.12 -10.29
CA SER A 154 6.86 3.78 -9.82
C SER A 154 5.65 3.19 -10.51
N ASN A 155 4.52 3.90 -10.54
CA ASN A 155 3.30 3.41 -11.19
C ASN A 155 3.55 3.06 -12.67
N ARG A 156 4.29 3.93 -13.39
CA ARG A 156 4.70 3.66 -14.77
C ARG A 156 5.58 2.41 -14.89
N LEU A 157 6.55 2.23 -14.00
CA LEU A 157 7.46 1.08 -14.00
C LEU A 157 6.73 -0.21 -13.61
N LEU A 158 5.74 -0.17 -12.71
CA LEU A 158 4.87 -1.31 -12.38
C LEU A 158 4.03 -1.74 -13.60
N HIS A 159 3.49 -0.78 -14.33
CA HIS A 159 2.78 -1.05 -15.59
C HIS A 159 3.69 -1.73 -16.61
N GLN A 160 4.90 -1.19 -16.83
CA GLN A 160 5.90 -1.79 -17.71
C GLN A 160 6.35 -3.18 -17.23
N LEU A 161 6.45 -3.38 -15.92
CA LEU A 161 6.76 -4.67 -15.32
C LEU A 161 5.66 -5.70 -15.65
N ALA A 162 4.38 -5.31 -15.55
CA ALA A 162 3.26 -6.17 -15.90
C ALA A 162 3.28 -6.60 -17.37
N GLU A 163 3.74 -5.75 -18.28
CA GLU A 163 3.87 -6.10 -19.70
C GLU A 163 5.09 -6.98 -20.02
N ARG A 164 6.22 -6.74 -19.35
CA ARG A 164 7.50 -7.43 -19.68
C ARG A 164 7.69 -8.74 -18.93
N PHE A 165 7.15 -8.88 -17.71
CA PHE A 165 7.37 -10.07 -16.90
C PHE A 165 6.82 -11.35 -17.55
N PRO A 166 5.57 -11.40 -18.09
CA PRO A 166 5.07 -12.58 -18.80
C PRO A 166 5.86 -12.97 -20.04
N LYS A 167 6.47 -12.00 -20.73
CA LYS A 167 7.32 -12.23 -21.91
C LYS A 167 8.62 -12.94 -21.53
N ALA A 168 9.20 -12.58 -20.38
CA ALA A 168 10.40 -13.20 -19.84
C ALA A 168 10.13 -14.51 -19.08
N HIS A 169 8.91 -14.68 -18.55
CA HIS A 169 8.49 -15.82 -17.74
C HIS A 169 7.22 -16.47 -18.31
N PRO A 170 7.36 -17.35 -19.33
CA PRO A 170 6.23 -18.02 -19.95
C PRO A 170 5.34 -18.74 -18.92
N ASN A 171 4.04 -18.81 -19.22
CA ASN A 171 2.99 -19.34 -18.35
C ASN A 171 2.68 -18.49 -17.11
N SER A 172 3.19 -17.26 -17.02
CA SER A 172 2.73 -16.29 -16.01
C SER A 172 1.77 -15.26 -16.59
N SER A 173 0.93 -14.68 -15.74
CA SER A 173 0.13 -13.49 -16.03
C SER A 173 0.38 -12.44 -14.95
N VAL A 174 0.44 -11.18 -15.37
CA VAL A 174 0.58 -10.04 -14.47
C VAL A 174 -0.45 -9.00 -14.87
N SER A 175 -1.18 -8.47 -13.89
CA SER A 175 -2.11 -7.35 -14.07
C SER A 175 -1.75 -6.21 -13.13
N THR A 176 -2.19 -5.00 -13.43
CA THR A 176 -2.11 -3.88 -12.48
C THR A 176 -3.50 -3.47 -11.99
N PHE A 177 -3.53 -2.82 -10.83
CA PHE A 177 -4.71 -2.14 -10.28
C PHE A 177 -4.33 -0.71 -9.90
N ASP A 178 -5.05 0.26 -10.45
CA ASP A 178 -4.85 1.69 -10.19
C ASP A 178 -5.60 2.08 -8.91
N PHE A 179 -4.87 2.09 -7.80
CA PHE A 179 -5.44 2.42 -6.50
C PHE A 179 -5.84 3.90 -6.38
N GLN A 180 -5.15 4.80 -7.12
CA GLN A 180 -5.50 6.22 -7.15
C GLN A 180 -6.87 6.41 -7.81
N ALA A 181 -7.09 5.81 -8.97
CA ALA A 181 -8.38 5.89 -9.66
C ALA A 181 -9.53 5.34 -8.81
N ALA A 182 -9.33 4.20 -8.15
CA ALA A 182 -10.31 3.62 -7.25
C ALA A 182 -10.59 4.50 -6.02
N TRP A 183 -9.54 5.13 -5.46
CA TRP A 183 -9.67 6.10 -4.38
C TRP A 183 -10.49 7.31 -4.81
N ASP A 184 -10.16 7.91 -5.97
CA ASP A 184 -10.84 9.09 -6.48
C ASP A 184 -12.31 8.80 -6.80
N GLN A 185 -12.61 7.61 -7.33
CA GLN A 185 -13.98 7.16 -7.53
C GLN A 185 -14.73 7.07 -6.20
N ALA A 186 -14.13 6.48 -5.16
CA ALA A 186 -14.73 6.39 -3.84
C ALA A 186 -14.95 7.78 -3.22
N ALA A 187 -13.91 8.62 -3.18
CA ALA A 187 -13.96 9.95 -2.57
C ALA A 187 -14.96 10.89 -3.27
N ASN A 188 -15.29 10.65 -4.54
CA ASN A 188 -16.26 11.45 -5.30
C ASN A 188 -17.65 10.83 -5.40
N ASN A 189 -17.87 9.63 -4.87
CA ASN A 189 -19.16 8.99 -4.90
C ASN A 189 -20.11 9.59 -3.84
N THR A 190 -21.05 10.42 -4.30
CA THR A 190 -22.03 11.11 -3.44
C THR A 190 -22.99 10.18 -2.72
N SER A 191 -23.16 8.93 -3.17
CA SER A 191 -24.01 7.93 -2.50
C SER A 191 -23.38 7.35 -1.23
N LEU A 192 -22.08 7.55 -1.01
CA LEU A 192 -21.36 7.03 0.16
C LEU A 192 -21.51 7.90 1.41
N GLY A 193 -22.13 9.08 1.30
CA GLY A 193 -22.29 10.00 2.44
C GLY A 193 -20.98 10.64 2.93
N LEU A 194 -19.92 10.62 2.11
CA LEU A 194 -18.63 11.23 2.40
C LEU A 194 -18.73 12.76 2.26
N THR A 195 -18.90 13.45 3.39
CA THR A 195 -19.01 14.92 3.45
C THR A 195 -17.69 15.61 3.78
N ASN A 196 -16.74 14.92 4.43
CA ASN A 196 -15.45 15.48 4.80
C ASN A 196 -14.33 14.81 3.98
N LYS A 197 -13.74 15.56 3.05
CA LYS A 197 -12.72 15.05 2.12
C LYS A 197 -11.30 15.45 2.49
N ASP A 198 -11.11 16.37 3.43
CA ASP A 198 -9.81 16.99 3.67
C ASP A 198 -9.26 16.74 5.08
N GLN A 199 -10.14 16.55 6.07
CA GLN A 199 -9.73 16.37 7.46
C GLN A 199 -9.74 14.89 7.85
N PRO A 200 -8.66 14.38 8.49
CA PRO A 200 -8.67 13.04 9.05
C PRO A 200 -9.69 12.94 10.19
N CYS A 201 -10.32 11.78 10.35
CA CYS A 201 -11.18 11.54 11.51
C CYS A 201 -10.37 11.36 12.80
N TYR A 202 -9.25 10.66 12.72
CA TYR A 202 -8.28 10.49 13.78
C TYR A 202 -7.13 11.47 13.54
N ASP A 203 -7.20 12.60 14.22
CA ASP A 203 -6.26 13.70 14.09
C ASP A 203 -5.15 13.59 15.13
N LEU A 204 -3.91 13.40 14.67
CA LEU A 204 -2.70 13.32 15.49
C LEU A 204 -2.03 14.68 15.74
N THR A 205 -2.48 15.72 15.04
CA THR A 205 -1.88 17.06 15.01
C THR A 205 -2.25 17.90 16.24
N LEU A 206 -3.33 17.50 16.93
CA LEU A 206 -3.83 18.19 18.12
C LEU A 206 -3.09 17.85 19.42
N THR A 207 -1.93 17.18 19.36
CA THR A 207 -1.11 16.98 20.55
C THR A 207 -0.12 18.12 20.78
N PRO A 208 -0.10 18.72 22.00
CA PRO A 208 1.03 19.57 22.39
C PRO A 208 2.33 18.76 22.31
N PRO A 209 3.50 19.44 22.16
CA PRO A 209 4.78 18.77 22.03
C PRO A 209 4.97 17.71 23.13
N PRO A 210 5.74 16.63 22.85
CA PRO A 210 5.86 15.44 23.72
C PRO A 210 6.25 15.73 25.18
N SER A 211 6.77 16.92 25.47
CA SER A 211 7.15 17.41 26.79
C SER A 211 5.98 17.67 27.75
N VAL A 212 4.71 17.55 27.33
CA VAL A 212 3.54 17.95 28.14
C VAL A 212 2.53 16.80 28.40
N LEU A 213 2.69 15.63 27.77
CA LEU A 213 1.73 14.54 27.92
C LEU A 213 2.26 13.42 28.83
N PRO A 214 1.50 12.99 29.85
CA PRO A 214 1.82 11.80 30.63
C PRO A 214 1.99 10.56 29.73
N GLU A 215 2.93 9.68 30.08
CA GLU A 215 3.02 8.33 29.51
C GLU A 215 1.64 7.64 29.57
N GLY A 216 1.17 7.13 28.42
CA GLY A 216 -0.15 6.50 28.29
C GLY A 216 -1.28 7.40 27.77
N SER A 217 -1.02 8.67 27.46
CA SER A 217 -1.99 9.56 26.82
C SER A 217 -2.22 9.19 25.35
N SER A 218 -3.47 9.12 24.90
CA SER A 218 -3.80 8.97 23.47
C SER A 218 -3.44 10.26 22.73
N HIS A 219 -2.55 10.15 21.74
CA HIS A 219 -1.98 11.30 21.03
C HIS A 219 -2.82 11.81 19.85
N GLY A 220 -4.09 11.38 19.75
CA GLY A 220 -4.98 11.84 18.69
C GLY A 220 -6.44 11.93 19.15
N LYS A 221 -7.22 12.76 18.47
CA LYS A 221 -8.66 12.92 18.69
C LYS A 221 -9.42 12.24 17.56
N THR A 222 -10.26 11.27 17.90
CA THR A 222 -11.20 10.66 16.95
C THR A 222 -12.45 11.53 16.80
N CYS A 223 -12.89 11.74 15.56
CA CYS A 223 -14.14 12.38 15.21
C CYS A 223 -15.36 11.53 15.63
N ARG A 224 -16.57 12.10 15.59
CA ARG A 224 -17.80 11.38 15.99
C ARG A 224 -18.42 10.58 14.85
N ASP A 225 -18.08 10.91 13.61
CA ASP A 225 -18.70 10.44 12.38
C ASP A 225 -17.64 9.93 11.37
N PRO A 226 -16.84 8.89 11.73
CA PRO A 226 -15.76 8.39 10.87
C PRO A 226 -16.20 7.97 9.48
N ASP A 227 -17.47 7.59 9.30
CA ASP A 227 -18.01 7.16 8.02
C ASP A 227 -18.31 8.32 7.05
N SER A 228 -18.34 9.57 7.54
CA SER A 228 -18.52 10.75 6.70
C SER A 228 -17.19 11.29 6.15
N HIS A 229 -16.05 10.73 6.59
CA HIS A 229 -14.71 11.15 6.24
C HIS A 229 -14.08 10.27 5.16
N VAL A 230 -13.31 10.87 4.25
CA VAL A 230 -12.45 10.14 3.31
C VAL A 230 -11.25 9.53 4.03
N TYR A 231 -10.63 10.29 4.93
CA TYR A 231 -9.40 9.94 5.62
C TYR A 231 -9.66 9.48 7.05
N TRP A 232 -9.15 8.30 7.42
CA TRP A 232 -9.13 7.84 8.81
C TRP A 232 -8.09 8.63 9.58
N ASP A 233 -6.83 8.59 9.14
CA ASP A 233 -5.73 9.41 9.65
C ASP A 233 -5.13 10.24 8.51
N GLU A 234 -4.00 10.91 8.72
CA GLU A 234 -3.42 11.83 7.73
C GLU A 234 -2.90 11.12 6.45
N VAL A 235 -2.95 9.79 6.38
CA VAL A 235 -2.44 8.96 5.27
C VAL A 235 -3.49 7.96 4.77
N HIS A 236 -4.22 7.29 5.66
CA HIS A 236 -5.04 6.12 5.36
C HIS A 236 -6.52 6.47 5.16
N PRO A 237 -7.23 5.75 4.26
CA PRO A 237 -8.66 5.98 4.05
C PRO A 237 -9.51 5.38 5.17
N THR A 238 -10.73 5.87 5.31
CA THR A 238 -11.72 5.26 6.22
C THR A 238 -12.20 3.92 5.71
N ARG A 239 -12.86 3.15 6.59
CA ARG A 239 -13.47 1.86 6.23
C ARG A 239 -14.49 1.99 5.08
N VAL A 240 -15.20 3.12 4.97
CA VAL A 240 -16.18 3.37 3.90
C VAL A 240 -15.47 3.48 2.56
N VAL A 241 -14.37 4.23 2.52
CA VAL A 241 -13.54 4.35 1.32
C VAL A 241 -12.87 3.01 0.98
N HIS A 242 -12.34 2.27 1.97
CA HIS A 242 -11.81 0.93 1.75
C HIS A 242 -12.83 -0.03 1.14
N LYS A 243 -14.08 -0.03 1.63
CA LYS A 243 -15.15 -0.86 1.08
C LYS A 243 -15.47 -0.49 -0.37
N ALA A 244 -15.54 0.80 -0.68
CA ALA A 244 -15.76 1.28 -2.04
C ALA A 244 -14.62 0.87 -2.99
N ILE A 245 -13.36 1.01 -2.56
CA ILE A 245 -12.18 0.55 -3.32
C ILE A 245 -12.25 -0.97 -3.55
N GLY A 246 -12.64 -1.74 -2.54
CA GLY A 246 -12.84 -3.19 -2.66
C GLY A 246 -13.89 -3.53 -3.73
N ALA A 247 -15.00 -2.80 -3.77
CA ALA A 247 -16.02 -2.97 -4.81
C ALA A 247 -15.50 -2.62 -6.21
N THR A 248 -14.74 -1.53 -6.37
CA THR A 248 -14.08 -1.19 -7.65
C THR A 248 -13.11 -2.28 -8.08
N PHE A 249 -12.29 -2.81 -7.16
CA PHE A 249 -11.37 -3.91 -7.46
C PHE A 249 -12.12 -5.15 -7.97
N VAL A 250 -13.21 -5.53 -7.32
CA VAL A 250 -14.04 -6.67 -7.76
C VAL A 250 -14.61 -6.43 -9.15
N GLN A 251 -15.09 -5.21 -9.42
CA GLN A 251 -15.62 -4.85 -10.73
C GLN A 251 -14.56 -4.96 -11.83
N GLU A 252 -13.34 -4.48 -11.60
CA GLU A 252 -12.30 -4.42 -12.62
C GLU A 252 -11.50 -5.72 -12.77
N LYS A 253 -11.26 -6.43 -11.66
CA LYS A 253 -10.29 -7.53 -11.57
C LYS A 253 -10.92 -8.85 -11.13
N GLY A 254 -12.21 -8.88 -10.81
CA GLY A 254 -12.90 -10.07 -10.31
C GLY A 254 -12.85 -11.26 -11.27
N ASN A 255 -12.84 -11.00 -12.58
CA ASN A 255 -12.68 -12.03 -13.62
C ASN A 255 -11.33 -12.77 -13.56
N LEU A 256 -10.30 -12.19 -12.92
CA LEU A 256 -9.01 -12.87 -12.73
C LEU A 256 -9.08 -14.00 -11.69
N PHE A 257 -10.13 -14.00 -10.86
CA PHE A 257 -10.36 -14.95 -9.76
C PHE A 257 -11.39 -16.02 -10.09
N SER A 258 -12.16 -15.88 -11.18
CA SER A 258 -13.11 -16.90 -11.62
C SER A 258 -12.36 -18.14 -12.16
N THR A 259 -12.80 -19.33 -11.74
CA THR A 259 -12.26 -20.62 -12.19
C THR A 259 -12.77 -21.05 -13.57
N SER A 260 -13.35 -20.13 -14.36
CA SER A 260 -13.84 -20.44 -15.70
C SER A 260 -12.69 -20.54 -16.71
N ASP A 261 -11.81 -21.52 -16.49
CA ASP A 261 -11.22 -22.30 -17.57
C ASP A 261 -12.28 -23.28 -18.08
N THR A 262 -13.39 -22.75 -18.62
CA THR A 262 -14.27 -23.52 -19.50
C THR A 262 -13.91 -23.15 -20.93
N ALA A 263 -12.79 -23.68 -21.41
CA ALA A 263 -12.46 -23.71 -22.83
C ALA A 263 -11.61 -24.96 -23.17
N VAL A 264 -12.15 -26.14 -22.88
CA VAL A 264 -12.12 -27.31 -23.80
C VAL A 264 -13.43 -28.08 -23.53
N PRO A 265 -14.37 -28.18 -24.48
CA PRO A 265 -14.34 -29.23 -25.53
C PRO A 265 -14.93 -28.78 -26.90
N GLN A 266 -14.66 -29.34 -28.07
CA GLN A 266 -14.00 -30.57 -28.55
C GLN A 266 -13.06 -30.23 -29.71
#